data_AF-A0A1C4FSK6-F1
#
_entry.id   AF-A0A1C4FSK6-F1
#
_cell.length_a   1.000
_cell.length_b   1.000
_cell.length_c   1.000
_cell.angle_alpha   90.00
_cell.angle_beta   90.00
_cell.angle_gamma   90.00
#
_symmetry.space_group_name_H-M   'P 1'
#
loop_
_entity.id
_entity.type
_entity.pdbx_description
1 polymer ?
#
loop_
_entity_poly.entity_id
_entity_poly.type
_entity_poly.pdbx_seq_one_letter_code
_entity_poly.pdbx_strand_id
1 'polypeptide(L)'
;MNEGIMEEQHDKKIMTMASLSDVVCGGVYYFFYNPNIKGSTVLTTKVNPTIESEVQENIEEKKEQQIDYASISQKLDQYLIGKQFNGTVLVTDKEHVILNKGYGYADVQYKIENTPQTKYRVGSITKTVVATSILQL
;
A
#
# COMPACT_ATOMS: atom_id res chain seq x y z
N MET A 1 18.66 -55.94 -11.17
CA MET A 1 17.27 -55.45 -11.25
C MET A 1 17.08 -54.19 -10.40
N ASN A 2 17.95 -53.18 -10.50
CA ASN A 2 17.80 -51.95 -9.70
C ASN A 2 18.22 -50.65 -10.42
N GLU A 3 18.42 -50.67 -11.74
CA GLU A 3 18.76 -49.45 -12.50
C GLU A 3 17.53 -48.72 -13.05
N GLY A 4 16.40 -49.41 -13.23
CA GLY A 4 15.16 -48.80 -13.76
C GLY A 4 14.38 -47.90 -12.77
N ILE A 5 14.72 -47.91 -11.48
CA ILE A 5 14.01 -47.13 -10.45
C ILE A 5 14.60 -45.70 -10.34
N MET A 6 15.84 -45.49 -10.79
CA MET A 6 16.53 -44.20 -10.68
C MET A 6 16.20 -43.24 -11.84
N GLU A 7 15.79 -43.78 -13.00
CA GLU A 7 15.40 -43.02 -14.19
C GLU A 7 13.97 -42.45 -14.05
N GLU A 8 13.04 -43.24 -13.50
CA GLU A 8 11.64 -42.82 -13.27
C GLU A 8 11.51 -41.70 -12.22
N GLN A 9 12.45 -41.61 -11.27
CA GLN A 9 12.47 -40.56 -10.24
C GLN A 9 13.08 -39.24 -10.73
N HIS A 10 13.91 -39.30 -11.77
CA HIS A 10 14.49 -38.11 -12.38
C HIS A 10 13.43 -37.37 -13.20
N ASP A 11 12.68 -38.09 -14.03
CA ASP A 11 11.66 -37.50 -14.92
C ASP A 11 10.50 -36.86 -14.15
N LYS A 12 10.07 -37.46 -13.03
CA LYS A 12 9.02 -36.87 -12.18
C LYS A 12 9.44 -35.52 -11.58
N LYS A 13 10.72 -35.36 -11.22
CA LYS A 13 11.25 -34.09 -10.69
C LYS A 13 11.37 -33.03 -11.78
N ILE A 14 11.86 -33.41 -12.96
CA ILE A 14 11.96 -32.54 -14.15
C ILE A 14 10.56 -32.06 -14.59
N MET A 15 9.56 -32.93 -14.54
CA MET A 15 8.18 -32.58 -14.90
C MET A 15 7.51 -31.69 -13.84
N THR A 16 7.83 -31.87 -12.56
CA THR A 16 7.28 -31.04 -11.47
C THR A 16 7.85 -29.62 -11.50
N MET A 17 9.16 -29.46 -11.78
CA MET A 17 9.80 -28.14 -11.84
C MET A 17 9.40 -27.30 -13.07
N ALA A 18 9.14 -27.95 -14.21
CA ALA A 18 8.66 -27.27 -15.42
C ALA A 18 7.22 -26.71 -15.24
N SER A 19 6.35 -27.45 -14.54
CA SER A 19 5.00 -26.96 -14.22
C SER A 19 5.00 -25.76 -13.28
N LEU A 20 5.95 -25.68 -12.35
CA LEU A 20 6.07 -24.56 -11.41
C LEU A 20 6.58 -23.28 -12.08
N SER A 21 7.45 -23.38 -13.09
CA SER A 21 7.90 -22.20 -13.85
C SER A 21 6.78 -21.57 -14.68
N ASP A 22 5.90 -22.37 -15.27
CA ASP A 22 4.81 -21.87 -16.09
C ASP A 22 3.75 -21.13 -15.26
N VAL A 23 3.51 -21.57 -14.01
CA VAL A 23 2.60 -20.87 -13.09
C VAL A 23 3.15 -19.51 -12.66
N VAL A 24 4.46 -19.43 -12.38
CA VAL A 24 5.10 -18.17 -11.98
C VAL A 24 5.21 -17.20 -13.15
N CYS A 25 5.65 -17.68 -14.31
CA CYS A 25 5.74 -16.89 -15.54
C CYS A 25 4.37 -16.45 -16.05
N GLY A 26 3.36 -17.33 -15.98
CA GLY A 26 1.98 -17.03 -16.33
C GLY A 26 1.35 -15.96 -15.42
N GLY A 27 1.65 -15.99 -14.12
CA GLY A 27 1.21 -14.96 -13.17
C GLY A 27 1.79 -13.58 -13.46
N VAL A 28 3.10 -13.50 -13.77
CA VAL A 28 3.77 -12.24 -14.16
C VAL A 28 3.23 -11.76 -15.51
N TYR A 29 3.09 -12.65 -16.49
CA TYR A 29 2.57 -12.29 -17.82
C TYR A 29 1.12 -11.80 -17.75
N TYR A 30 0.25 -12.45 -16.97
CA TYR A 30 -1.12 -12.01 -16.76
C TYR A 30 -1.19 -10.66 -16.04
N PHE A 31 -0.32 -10.43 -15.05
CA PHE A 31 -0.23 -9.15 -14.36
C PHE A 31 0.23 -8.01 -15.29
N PHE A 32 1.16 -8.27 -16.21
CA PHE A 32 1.61 -7.30 -17.21
C PHE A 32 0.64 -7.12 -18.39
N TYR A 33 -0.19 -8.12 -18.70
CA TYR A 33 -1.12 -8.10 -19.84
C TYR A 33 -2.55 -7.68 -19.48
N ASN A 34 -2.86 -7.38 -18.21
CA ASN A 34 -4.16 -6.86 -17.82
C ASN A 34 -4.18 -5.31 -17.86
N PRO A 35 -4.83 -4.66 -18.84
CA PRO A 35 -4.69 -3.22 -19.09
C PRO A 35 -5.59 -2.32 -18.21
N ASN A 36 -6.00 -2.76 -17.02
CA ASN A 36 -6.83 -1.94 -16.11
C ASN A 36 -6.08 -1.38 -14.90
N ILE A 37 -4.80 -1.09 -15.06
CA ILE A 37 -4.09 -0.14 -14.19
C ILE A 37 -4.43 1.26 -14.71
N LYS A 38 -5.48 1.89 -14.15
CA LYS A 38 -5.69 3.33 -14.34
C LYS A 38 -4.56 4.05 -13.60
N GLY A 39 -3.46 4.26 -14.33
CA GLY A 39 -2.36 5.13 -13.93
C GLY A 39 -2.89 6.53 -13.65
N SER A 40 -2.55 7.03 -12.48
CA SER A 40 -2.77 8.42 -12.10
C SER A 40 -1.79 9.30 -12.88
N THR A 41 -2.20 9.77 -14.06
CA THR A 41 -1.55 10.86 -14.80
C THR A 41 -2.50 12.04 -14.84
N VAL A 42 -2.29 13.06 -14.01
CA VAL A 42 -2.40 14.49 -14.42
C VAL A 42 -1.59 15.35 -13.43
N LEU A 43 -0.36 15.70 -13.80
CA LEU A 43 0.19 17.02 -13.54
C LEU A 43 0.81 17.50 -14.85
N THR A 44 0.02 18.23 -15.65
CA THR A 44 0.56 19.04 -16.74
C THR A 44 0.01 20.45 -16.64
N THR A 45 0.93 21.34 -16.30
CA THR A 45 0.86 22.78 -16.37
C THR A 45 0.31 23.29 -17.72
N LYS A 46 -0.80 24.05 -17.64
CA LYS A 46 -1.10 25.30 -18.37
C LYS A 46 -0.86 25.35 -19.89
N VAL A 47 -1.91 25.11 -20.68
CA VAL A 47 -2.15 25.79 -21.97
C VAL A 47 -3.64 26.11 -22.09
N ASN A 48 -3.95 27.39 -22.33
CA ASN A 48 -5.29 27.93 -22.61
C ASN A 48 -5.55 27.83 -24.12
N PRO A 49 -6.76 27.43 -24.54
CA PRO A 49 -7.50 28.32 -25.43
C PRO A 49 -9.01 28.36 -25.12
N THR A 50 -9.52 29.59 -25.08
CA THR A 50 -10.92 29.96 -25.20
C THR A 50 -11.45 29.56 -26.58
N ILE A 51 -12.44 28.67 -26.66
CA ILE A 51 -13.53 28.72 -27.65
C ILE A 51 -14.83 28.29 -26.94
N GLU A 52 -15.76 29.24 -26.89
CA GLU A 52 -17.15 29.08 -26.52
C GLU A 52 -17.90 28.35 -27.63
N SER A 53 -18.74 27.36 -27.28
CA SER A 53 -20.07 27.15 -27.88
C SER A 53 -20.76 25.94 -27.22
N GLU A 54 -21.67 26.23 -26.30
CA GLU A 54 -22.93 25.52 -26.04
C GLU A 54 -22.99 24.01 -26.34
N VAL A 55 -22.66 23.20 -25.35
CA VAL A 55 -23.32 21.91 -25.15
C VAL A 55 -23.84 21.92 -23.72
N GLN A 56 -25.17 21.88 -23.60
CA GLN A 56 -25.89 21.82 -22.34
C GLN A 56 -25.44 20.60 -21.52
N GLU A 57 -24.59 20.85 -20.53
CA GLU A 57 -24.26 19.87 -19.51
C GLU A 57 -25.33 19.96 -18.42
N ASN A 58 -26.28 19.03 -18.43
CA ASN A 58 -27.07 18.68 -17.26
C ASN A 58 -26.08 18.12 -16.23
N ILE A 59 -25.46 19.02 -15.46
CA ILE A 59 -24.63 18.64 -14.31
C ILE A 59 -25.61 18.23 -13.23
N GLU A 60 -25.95 16.94 -13.20
CA GLU A 60 -26.39 16.31 -11.96
C GLU A 60 -25.32 16.59 -10.91
N GLU A 61 -25.64 17.44 -9.94
CA GLU A 61 -24.84 17.65 -8.74
C GLU A 61 -24.64 16.29 -8.06
N LYS A 62 -23.52 15.63 -8.36
CA LYS A 62 -23.05 14.48 -7.60
C LYS A 62 -22.75 14.98 -6.19
N LYS A 63 -23.74 14.84 -5.30
CA LYS A 63 -23.64 15.11 -3.88
C LYS A 63 -22.36 14.44 -3.35
N GLU A 64 -21.35 15.24 -3.07
CA GLU A 64 -20.07 14.77 -2.55
C GLU A 64 -20.38 14.11 -1.19
N GLN A 65 -20.19 12.80 -1.09
CA GLN A 65 -20.44 12.07 0.16
C GLN A 65 -19.50 12.64 1.22
N GLN A 66 -20.09 13.33 2.20
CA GLN A 66 -19.36 13.88 3.34
C GLN A 66 -18.66 12.75 4.08
N ILE A 67 -17.33 12.80 4.15
CA ILE A 67 -16.53 11.80 4.85
C ILE A 67 -16.68 12.03 6.36
N ASP A 68 -17.21 11.04 7.07
CA ASP A 68 -17.30 11.04 8.53
C ASP A 68 -16.00 10.49 9.14
N TYR A 69 -15.03 11.39 9.38
CA TYR A 69 -13.75 11.04 9.97
C TYR A 69 -13.85 10.53 11.41
N ALA A 70 -14.88 10.94 12.17
CA ALA A 70 -15.04 10.51 13.56
C ALA A 70 -15.38 9.01 13.62
N SER A 71 -16.32 8.56 12.80
CA SER A 71 -16.65 7.13 12.68
C SER A 71 -15.45 6.30 12.20
N ILE A 72 -14.65 6.84 11.27
CA ILE A 72 -13.43 6.16 10.78
C ILE A 72 -12.40 6.05 11.90
N SER A 73 -12.11 7.15 12.60
CA SER A 73 -11.19 7.17 13.73
C SER A 73 -11.58 6.15 14.80
N GLN A 74 -12.87 6.10 15.16
CA GLN A 74 -13.35 5.17 16.17
C GLN A 74 -13.18 3.71 15.74
N LYS A 75 -13.48 3.38 14.48
CA LYS A 75 -13.27 2.04 13.93
C LYS A 75 -11.78 1.65 13.92
N LEU A 76 -10.90 2.58 13.56
CA LEU A 76 -9.45 2.36 13.57
C LEU A 76 -8.94 2.13 15.01
N ASP A 77 -9.37 2.94 15.96
CA ASP A 77 -9.00 2.79 17.38
C ASP A 77 -9.42 1.43 17.92
N GLN A 78 -10.69 1.03 17.68
CA GLN A 78 -11.20 -0.29 18.07
C GLN A 78 -10.42 -1.43 17.41
N TYR A 79 -10.09 -1.31 16.13
CA TYR A 79 -9.31 -2.31 15.41
C TYR A 79 -7.91 -2.47 16.02
N LEU A 80 -7.22 -1.36 16.29
CA LEU A 80 -5.86 -1.37 16.85
C LEU A 80 -5.84 -1.92 18.28
N ILE A 81 -6.82 -1.54 19.10
CA ILE A 81 -7.02 -2.10 20.45
C ILE A 81 -7.30 -3.61 20.37
N GLY A 82 -8.21 -4.03 19.49
CA GLY A 82 -8.58 -5.43 19.31
C GLY A 82 -7.42 -6.30 18.80
N LYS A 83 -6.47 -5.72 18.07
CA LYS A 83 -5.23 -6.38 17.63
C LYS A 83 -4.09 -6.32 18.66
N GLN A 84 -4.32 -5.72 19.82
CA GLN A 84 -3.29 -5.48 20.84
C GLN A 84 -2.06 -4.77 20.25
N PHE A 85 -2.31 -3.82 19.34
CA PHE A 85 -1.25 -3.04 18.72
C PHE A 85 -0.47 -2.26 19.79
N ASN A 86 0.85 -2.26 19.68
CA ASN A 86 1.76 -1.53 20.56
C ASN A 86 2.69 -0.66 19.71
N GLY A 87 2.52 0.65 19.78
CA GLY A 87 3.24 1.63 18.97
C GLY A 87 2.45 2.92 18.80
N THR A 88 2.79 3.72 17.80
CA THR A 88 2.12 5.00 17.50
C THR A 88 1.59 5.00 16.07
N VAL A 89 0.37 5.51 15.87
CA VAL A 89 -0.27 5.60 14.56
C VAL A 89 -0.72 7.03 14.27
N LEU A 90 -0.37 7.53 13.08
CA LEU A 90 -0.88 8.75 12.47
C LEU A 90 -1.60 8.39 11.17
N VAL A 91 -2.86 8.83 11.04
CA VAL A 91 -3.67 8.70 9.81
C VAL A 91 -4.21 10.07 9.45
N THR A 92 -3.98 10.48 8.22
CA THR A 92 -4.42 11.75 7.67
C THR A 92 -5.08 11.55 6.32
N ASP A 93 -6.14 12.28 6.03
CA ASP A 93 -6.66 12.45 4.66
C ASP A 93 -6.45 13.91 4.24
N LYS A 94 -5.62 14.12 3.22
CA LYS A 94 -5.11 15.44 2.82
C LYS A 94 -4.55 16.20 4.03
N GLU A 95 -5.24 17.26 4.46
CA GLU A 95 -4.85 18.13 5.58
C GLU A 95 -5.61 17.79 6.88
N HIS A 96 -6.50 16.80 6.85
CA HIS A 96 -7.31 16.41 8.01
C HIS A 96 -6.66 15.24 8.76
N VAL A 97 -6.41 15.45 10.05
CA VAL A 97 -5.91 14.38 10.93
C VAL A 97 -7.09 13.53 11.39
N ILE A 98 -7.11 12.27 10.95
CA ILE A 98 -8.15 11.29 11.31
C ILE A 98 -7.82 10.63 12.65
N LEU A 99 -6.56 10.24 12.84
CA LEU A 99 -6.09 9.57 14.05
C LEU A 99 -4.64 9.97 14.32
N ASN A 100 -4.31 10.33 15.56
CA ASN A 100 -2.94 10.56 16.01
C ASN A 100 -2.80 10.10 17.46
N LYS A 101 -2.42 8.84 17.67
CA LYS A 101 -2.50 8.18 18.98
C LYS A 101 -1.40 7.15 19.19
N GLY A 102 -0.93 7.04 20.43
CA GLY A 102 -0.07 5.96 20.90
C GLY A 102 -0.86 4.86 21.60
N TYR A 103 -0.38 3.63 21.48
CA TYR A 103 -0.98 2.42 22.01
C TYR A 103 0.08 1.60 22.75
N GLY A 104 -0.24 1.08 23.93
CA GLY A 104 0.70 0.28 24.72
C GLY A 104 1.86 1.09 25.30
N TYR A 105 3.01 0.42 25.49
CA TYR A 105 4.18 0.98 26.16
C TYR A 105 5.37 1.10 25.22
N ALA A 106 6.02 2.27 25.23
CA ALA A 106 7.34 2.50 24.65
C ALA A 106 8.42 1.77 25.46
N ASP A 107 8.23 1.73 26.79
CA ASP A 107 9.06 0.95 27.71
C ASP A 107 8.18 0.23 28.73
N VAL A 108 8.16 -1.09 28.65
CA VAL A 108 7.34 -1.94 29.53
C VAL A 108 7.87 -1.95 30.95
N GLN A 109 9.20 -1.88 31.14
CA GLN A 109 9.82 -1.95 32.47
C GLN A 109 9.52 -0.69 33.28
N TYR A 110 9.64 0.47 32.65
CA TYR A 110 9.37 1.76 33.28
C TYR A 110 7.92 2.23 33.11
N LYS A 111 7.06 1.41 32.49
CA LYS A 111 5.65 1.73 32.18
C LYS A 111 5.49 3.06 31.44
N ILE A 112 6.42 3.35 30.52
CA ILE A 112 6.35 4.56 29.70
C ILE A 112 5.42 4.25 28.53
N GLU A 113 4.31 4.96 28.44
CA GLU A 113 3.32 4.78 27.38
C GLU A 113 3.84 5.28 26.03
N ASN A 114 3.32 4.70 24.96
CA ASN A 114 3.52 5.28 23.63
C ASN A 114 2.70 6.56 23.48
N THR A 115 3.31 7.56 22.87
CA THR A 115 2.69 8.84 22.54
C THR A 115 2.91 9.15 21.06
N PRO A 116 2.16 10.10 20.48
CA PRO A 116 2.47 10.66 19.16
C PRO A 116 3.93 11.12 18.97
N GLN A 117 4.62 11.43 20.07
CA GLN A 117 6.01 11.93 20.07
C GLN A 117 7.05 10.83 20.32
N THR A 118 6.64 9.58 20.55
CA THR A 118 7.57 8.45 20.75
C THR A 118 8.44 8.26 19.51
N LYS A 119 9.76 8.17 19.70
CA LYS A 119 10.74 7.98 18.63
C LYS A 119 11.02 6.50 18.43
N TYR A 120 10.99 6.04 17.17
CA TYR A 120 11.25 4.65 16.79
C TYR A 120 12.45 4.54 15.86
N ARG A 121 13.14 3.41 15.90
CA ARG A 121 14.15 3.06 14.90
C ARG A 121 13.43 2.54 13.64
N VAL A 122 13.36 3.38 12.60
CA VAL A 122 12.56 3.10 11.39
C VAL A 122 13.26 2.20 10.35
N GLY A 123 14.53 1.83 10.57
CA GLY A 123 15.25 0.86 9.75
C GLY A 123 15.31 1.23 8.26
N SER A 124 14.83 0.34 7.40
CA SER A 124 14.93 0.50 5.94
C SER A 124 14.17 1.69 5.36
N ILE A 125 13.23 2.29 6.11
CA ILE A 125 12.58 3.55 5.70
C ILE A 125 13.62 4.66 5.48
N THR A 126 14.73 4.64 6.22
CA THR A 126 15.84 5.60 6.04
C THR A 126 16.45 5.57 4.63
N LYS A 127 16.32 4.47 3.88
CA LYS A 127 16.84 4.38 2.50
C LYS A 127 16.16 5.38 1.56
N THR A 128 14.86 5.62 1.73
CA THR A 128 14.14 6.62 0.93
C THR A 128 14.71 8.02 1.17
N VAL A 129 15.03 8.36 2.42
CA VAL A 129 15.65 9.64 2.78
C VAL A 129 17.01 9.80 2.09
N VAL A 130 17.87 8.78 2.18
CA VAL A 130 19.19 8.79 1.52
C VAL A 130 19.06 8.89 0.01
N ALA A 131 18.16 8.12 -0.61
CA ALA A 131 17.91 8.19 -2.05
C ALA A 131 17.48 9.60 -2.48
N THR A 132 16.58 10.24 -1.72
CA THR A 132 16.17 11.63 -1.97
C THR A 132 17.34 12.59 -1.85
N SER A 133 18.21 12.45 -0.84
CA SER A 133 19.41 13.29 -0.71
C SER A 133 20.34 13.17 -1.91
N ILE A 134 20.47 11.98 -2.50
CA ILE A 134 21.26 11.76 -3.72
C ILE A 134 20.57 12.41 -4.94
N LEU A 135 19.24 12.32 -5.05
CA LEU A 135 18.47 12.90 -6.16
C LEU A 135 18.41 14.44 -6.14
N GLN A 136 18.64 15.08 -5.00
CA GLN A 136 18.64 16.54 -4.86
C GLN A 136 19.97 17.20 -5.28
N LEU A 137 21.04 16.42 -5.42
CA LEU A 137 22.36 16.90 -5.88
C LEU A 137 22.34 17.19 -7.38
#